data_AF-A0A953WPE7-F1
#
_entry.id   AF-A0A953WPE7-F1
#
_cell.length_a   1.000
_cell.length_b   1.000
_cell.length_c   1.000
_cell.angle_alpha   90.00
_cell.angle_beta   90.00
_cell.angle_gamma   90.00
#
_symmetry.space_group_name_H-M   'P 1'
#
loop_
_entity.id
_entity.type
_entity.pdbx_description
1 polymer ?
#
loop_
_entity_poly.entity_id
_entity_poly.type
_entity_poly.pdbx_seq_one_letter_code
_entity_poly.pdbx_strand_id
1 'polypeptide(L)'
;LDWELSTLGHPLADFTYYLMVWHFPPSVRGGLAGLDISELGIPTLEETAARYSKRTGRDALGHLDFCLAYNMFRLASIAQGVYARALQGNASSDQGIKMGAQIRPLAELAWSYARKAGA
;
A
#
# COMPACT_ATOMS: atom_id res chain seq x y z
N LEU A 1 11.75 -6.81 14.62
CA LEU A 1 11.89 -5.87 13.49
C LEU A 1 12.41 -6.67 12.31
N ASP A 2 11.95 -6.34 11.10
CA ASP A 2 12.09 -7.19 9.92
C ASP A 2 12.69 -6.40 8.75
N TRP A 3 14.02 -6.46 8.61
CA TRP A 3 14.81 -5.65 7.67
C TRP A 3 15.18 -6.38 6.38
N GLU A 4 14.66 -7.60 6.17
CA GLU A 4 15.07 -8.48 5.07
C GLU A 4 14.74 -7.92 3.67
N LEU A 5 13.79 -6.98 3.58
CA LEU A 5 13.39 -6.31 2.34
C LEU A 5 14.05 -4.94 2.14
N SER A 6 14.92 -4.51 3.04
CA SER A 6 15.56 -3.19 2.97
C SER A 6 16.58 -3.11 1.84
N THR A 7 16.58 -1.97 1.13
CA THR A 7 17.54 -1.68 0.06
C THR A 7 17.58 -0.17 -0.24
N LEU A 8 18.52 0.26 -1.08
CA LEU A 8 18.53 1.63 -1.62
C LEU A 8 17.39 1.79 -2.63
N GLY A 9 16.61 2.86 -2.49
CA GLY A 9 15.45 3.08 -3.35
C GLY A 9 14.87 4.50 -3.24
N HIS A 10 13.81 4.74 -4.01
CA HIS A 10 13.13 6.04 -3.99
C HIS A 10 12.29 6.18 -2.71
N PRO A 11 12.47 7.26 -1.92
CA PRO A 11 11.84 7.37 -0.60
C PRO A 11 10.31 7.40 -0.65
N LEU A 12 9.72 7.97 -1.72
CA LEU A 12 8.26 7.99 -1.88
C LEU A 12 7.66 6.60 -2.08
N ALA A 13 8.41 5.62 -2.59
CA ALA A 13 7.89 4.26 -2.72
C ALA A 13 7.56 3.69 -1.33
N ASP A 14 8.45 3.90 -0.36
CA ASP A 14 8.26 3.43 1.02
C ASP A 14 7.26 4.30 1.78
N PHE A 15 7.40 5.63 1.68
CA PHE A 15 6.51 6.55 2.40
C PHE A 15 5.05 6.41 1.97
N THR A 16 4.77 6.30 0.67
CA THR A 16 3.38 6.15 0.20
C THR A 16 2.83 4.75 0.45
N TYR A 17 3.67 3.73 0.58
CA TYR A 17 3.24 2.41 1.03
C TYR A 17 2.74 2.46 2.48
N TYR A 18 3.42 3.23 3.34
CA TYR A 18 2.94 3.54 4.69
C TYR A 18 1.61 4.32 4.67
N LEU A 19 1.46 5.32 3.80
CA LEU A 19 0.22 6.11 3.70
C LEU A 19 -1.01 5.30 3.25
N MET A 20 -0.83 4.10 2.67
CA MET A 20 -1.96 3.28 2.23
C MET A 20 -2.90 2.85 3.37
N VAL A 21 -2.44 2.85 4.62
CA VAL A 21 -3.29 2.50 5.77
C VAL A 21 -4.48 3.45 5.91
N TRP A 22 -4.37 4.72 5.52
CA TRP A 22 -5.50 5.67 5.50
C TRP A 22 -6.56 5.34 4.46
N HIS A 23 -6.22 4.59 3.42
CA HIS A 23 -7.13 4.23 2.33
C HIS A 23 -7.77 2.85 2.50
N PHE A 24 -7.25 2.03 3.42
CA PHE A 24 -7.77 0.68 3.64
C PHE A 24 -8.86 0.66 4.71
N PRO A 25 -9.89 -0.20 4.57
CA PRO A 25 -10.83 -0.46 5.65
C PRO A 25 -10.13 -1.18 6.81
N PRO A 26 -10.66 -1.12 8.05
CA PRO A 26 -10.06 -1.76 9.23
C PRO A 26 -9.81 -3.26 9.09
N SER A 27 -10.64 -3.95 8.32
CA SER A 27 -10.51 -5.38 8.02
C SER A 27 -9.28 -5.72 7.17
N VAL A 28 -8.66 -4.73 6.52
CA VAL A 28 -7.50 -4.91 5.65
C VAL A 28 -6.29 -4.24 6.30
N ARG A 29 -5.40 -5.06 6.85
CA ARG A 29 -4.10 -4.62 7.41
C ARG A 29 -4.20 -3.49 8.43
N GLY A 30 -5.28 -3.44 9.22
CA GLY A 30 -5.49 -2.39 10.23
C GLY A 30 -5.72 -1.01 9.62
N GLY A 31 -6.38 -0.95 8.46
CA GLY A 31 -6.69 0.30 7.78
C GLY A 31 -7.55 1.27 8.61
N LEU A 32 -7.51 2.55 8.26
CA LEU A 32 -8.17 3.64 8.97
C LEU A 32 -9.40 4.20 8.24
N ALA A 33 -9.69 3.72 7.03
CA ALA A 33 -10.78 4.26 6.24
C ALA A 33 -12.13 4.05 6.93
N GLY A 34 -12.87 5.15 7.14
CA GLY A 34 -14.17 5.14 7.81
C GLY A 34 -14.11 5.20 9.35
N LEU A 35 -12.92 5.25 9.96
CA LEU A 35 -12.77 5.51 11.39
C LEU A 35 -12.73 7.02 11.68
N ASP A 36 -13.16 7.41 12.88
CA ASP A 36 -12.88 8.75 13.40
C ASP A 36 -11.42 8.82 13.88
N ILE A 37 -10.53 9.19 12.97
CA ILE A 37 -9.10 9.30 13.27
C ILE A 37 -8.78 10.41 14.28
N SER A 38 -9.66 11.43 14.39
CA SER A 38 -9.48 12.51 15.35
C SER A 38 -9.73 12.03 16.77
N GLU A 39 -10.79 11.25 17.00
CA GLU A 39 -11.07 10.62 18.29
C GLU A 39 -9.94 9.66 18.70
N LEU A 40 -9.34 8.97 17.74
CA LEU A 40 -8.20 8.07 17.96
C LEU A 40 -6.86 8.81 18.17
N GLY A 41 -6.82 10.13 18.03
CA GLY A 41 -5.59 10.93 18.13
C GLY A 41 -4.59 10.65 17.01
N ILE A 42 -5.05 10.12 15.87
CA ILE A 42 -4.23 9.79 14.71
C ILE A 42 -4.22 11.00 13.76
N PRO A 43 -3.05 11.47 13.30
CA PRO A 43 -2.98 12.58 12.36
C PRO A 43 -3.65 12.23 11.02
N THR A 44 -4.15 13.25 10.32
CA THR A 44 -4.68 13.03 8.96
C THR A 44 -3.56 12.62 8.00
N LEU A 45 -3.95 12.12 6.83
CA LEU A 45 -3.00 11.81 5.76
C LEU A 45 -2.18 13.05 5.38
N GLU A 46 -2.84 14.20 5.27
CA GLU A 46 -2.26 15.49 4.90
C GLU A 46 -1.30 15.99 5.99
N GLU A 47 -1.67 15.88 7.26
CA GLU A 47 -0.80 16.25 8.38
C GLU A 47 0.44 15.34 8.44
N THR A 48 0.26 14.05 8.19
CA THR A 48 1.35 13.07 8.16
C THR A 48 2.30 13.36 7.00
N ALA A 49 1.77 13.62 5.80
CA ALA A 49 2.54 14.04 4.65
C ALA A 49 3.29 15.36 4.89
N ALA A 50 2.64 16.36 5.47
CA ALA A 50 3.25 17.65 5.80
C ALA A 50 4.40 17.50 6.81
N ARG A 51 4.25 16.64 7.82
CA ARG A 51 5.32 16.32 8.79
C ARG A 51 6.52 15.67 8.09
N TYR A 52 6.28 14.71 7.19
CA TYR A 52 7.32 14.07 6.40
C TYR A 52 8.05 15.08 5.50
N SER A 53 7.30 15.90 4.77
CA SER A 53 7.83 16.99 3.94
C SER A 53 8.73 17.93 4.71
N LYS A 54 8.25 18.43 5.85
CA LYS A 54 9.01 19.36 6.71
C LYS A 54 10.32 18.77 7.21
N ARG A 55 10.34 17.47 7.55
CA ARG A 55 11.55 16.80 8.06
C ARG A 55 12.54 16.43 6.97
N THR A 56 12.08 16.19 5.75
CA THR A 56 12.92 15.71 4.66
C THR A 56 13.28 16.79 3.64
N GLY A 57 12.67 17.98 3.73
CA GLY A 57 12.83 19.06 2.76
C GLY A 57 12.22 18.72 1.38
N ARG A 58 11.30 17.75 1.32
CA ARG A 58 10.66 17.28 0.08
C ARG A 58 9.21 17.75 -0.01
N ASP A 59 8.74 18.03 -1.22
CA ASP A 59 7.31 18.12 -1.47
C ASP A 59 6.73 16.69 -1.61
N ALA A 60 5.95 16.24 -0.63
CA ALA A 60 5.58 14.83 -0.49
C ALA A 60 4.41 14.39 -1.38
N LEU A 61 3.69 15.34 -2.01
CA LEU A 61 2.36 15.05 -2.57
C LEU A 61 2.24 15.22 -4.10
N GLY A 62 3.24 15.77 -4.79
CA GLY A 62 3.14 16.06 -6.23
C GLY A 62 2.87 14.86 -7.15
N HIS A 63 3.13 13.63 -6.69
CA HIS A 63 2.95 12.39 -7.48
C HIS A 63 2.21 11.29 -6.72
N LEU A 64 1.33 11.65 -5.78
CA LEU A 64 0.70 10.68 -4.88
C LEU A 64 -0.09 9.60 -5.65
N ASP A 65 -0.86 9.96 -6.68
CA ASP A 65 -1.64 8.99 -7.47
C ASP A 65 -0.75 7.97 -8.17
N PHE A 66 0.38 8.39 -8.75
CA PHE A 66 1.35 7.47 -9.35
C PHE A 66 1.95 6.52 -8.30
N CYS A 67 2.34 7.05 -7.14
CA CYS A 67 2.92 6.25 -6.07
C CYS A 67 1.93 5.25 -5.48
N LEU A 68 0.65 5.64 -5.33
CA LEU A 68 -0.42 4.74 -4.91
C LEU A 68 -0.66 3.65 -5.97
N ALA A 69 -0.69 4.01 -7.26
CA ALA A 69 -0.80 3.04 -8.34
C ALA A 69 0.34 2.00 -8.29
N TYR A 70 1.59 2.47 -8.17
CA TYR A 70 2.77 1.62 -8.05
C TYR A 70 2.67 0.67 -6.84
N ASN A 71 2.32 1.18 -5.66
CA ASN A 71 2.29 0.34 -4.46
C ASN A 71 1.14 -0.67 -4.43
N MET A 72 -0.03 -0.31 -4.97
CA MET A 72 -1.15 -1.25 -5.15
C MET A 72 -0.78 -2.34 -6.15
N PHE A 73 -0.13 -1.98 -7.27
CA PHE A 73 0.38 -2.93 -8.25
C PHE A 73 1.45 -3.86 -7.65
N ARG A 74 2.39 -3.30 -6.86
CA ARG A 74 3.40 -4.07 -6.12
C ARG A 74 2.74 -5.08 -5.18
N LEU A 75 1.70 -4.68 -4.45
CA LEU A 75 0.95 -5.60 -3.57
C LEU A 75 0.23 -6.70 -4.34
N ALA A 76 -0.44 -6.36 -5.45
CA ALA A 76 -1.08 -7.34 -6.31
C ALA A 76 -0.05 -8.36 -6.82
N SER A 77 1.14 -7.90 -7.21
CA SER A 77 2.24 -8.76 -7.69
C SER A 77 2.79 -9.68 -6.59
N ILE A 78 2.97 -9.18 -5.35
CA ILE A 78 3.36 -9.99 -4.19
C ILE A 78 2.29 -11.05 -3.90
N ALA A 79 1.02 -10.65 -3.87
CA ALA A 79 -0.09 -11.57 -3.65
C ALA A 79 -0.17 -12.64 -4.75
N GLN A 80 0.03 -12.27 -6.01
CA GLN A 80 0.11 -13.20 -7.13
C GLN A 80 1.26 -14.19 -6.99
N GLY A 81 2.45 -13.76 -6.56
CA GLY A 81 3.58 -14.66 -6.31
C GLY A 81 3.33 -15.64 -5.16
N VAL A 82 2.66 -15.20 -4.10
CA VAL A 82 2.22 -16.10 -3.00
C VAL A 82 1.17 -17.09 -3.49
N TYR A 83 0.16 -16.62 -4.22
CA TYR A 83 -0.90 -17.45 -4.78
C TYR A 83 -0.36 -18.51 -5.75
N ALA A 84 0.52 -18.12 -6.67
CA ALA A 84 1.15 -19.04 -7.62
C ALA A 84 1.94 -20.16 -6.93
N ARG A 85 2.74 -19.82 -5.90
CA ARG A 85 3.46 -20.82 -5.09
C ARG A 85 2.50 -21.74 -4.33
N ALA A 86 1.37 -21.22 -3.86
CA ALA A 86 0.34 -22.03 -3.22
C ALA A 86 -0.29 -23.04 -4.18
N LEU A 87 -0.61 -22.64 -5.41
CA LEU A 87 -1.14 -23.54 -6.45
C LEU A 87 -0.14 -24.64 -6.83
N GLN A 88 1.16 -24.39 -6.71
CA GLN A 88 2.22 -25.36 -6.96
C GLN A 88 2.45 -26.33 -5.79
N GLY A 89 1.63 -26.26 -4.72
CA GLY A 89 1.78 -27.12 -3.54
C GLY A 89 2.89 -26.69 -2.57
N ASN A 90 3.52 -25.54 -2.80
CA ASN A 90 4.62 -25.02 -1.97
C ASN A 90 4.13 -24.10 -0.84
N ALA A 91 2.82 -24.02 -0.56
CA ALA A 91 2.30 -23.29 0.58
C ALA A 91 1.92 -24.26 1.71
N SER A 92 2.46 -24.03 2.89
CA SER A 92 2.10 -24.75 4.12
C SER A 92 0.72 -24.35 4.69
N SER A 93 0.02 -23.41 4.05
CA SER A 93 -1.24 -22.84 4.54
C SER A 93 -2.20 -22.46 3.42
N ASP A 94 -3.50 -22.72 3.64
CA ASP A 94 -4.61 -22.29 2.78
C ASP A 94 -4.69 -20.78 2.60
N GLN A 95 -4.02 -20.01 3.46
CA GLN A 95 -3.97 -18.56 3.36
C GLN A 95 -3.39 -18.10 2.01
N GLY A 96 -2.44 -18.85 1.45
CA GLY A 96 -1.86 -18.55 0.14
C GLY A 96 -2.89 -18.64 -1.00
N ILE A 97 -3.78 -19.63 -0.95
CA ILE A 97 -4.88 -19.77 -1.93
C ILE A 97 -5.90 -18.65 -1.77
N LYS A 98 -6.24 -18.28 -0.53
CA LYS A 98 -7.18 -17.17 -0.25
C LYS A 98 -6.69 -15.82 -0.79
N MET A 99 -5.38 -15.61 -0.92
CA MET A 99 -4.83 -14.38 -1.49
C MET A 99 -5.19 -14.20 -2.96
N GLY A 100 -5.49 -15.29 -3.68
CA GLY A 100 -5.95 -15.25 -5.07
C GLY A 100 -7.12 -14.29 -5.29
N ALA A 101 -8.08 -14.28 -4.36
CA ALA A 101 -9.28 -13.44 -4.43
C ALA A 101 -8.98 -11.93 -4.29
N GLN A 102 -7.84 -11.55 -3.72
CA GLN A 102 -7.47 -10.15 -3.47
C GLN A 102 -6.68 -9.53 -4.62
N ILE A 103 -6.13 -10.35 -5.53
CA ILE A 103 -5.22 -9.88 -6.59
C ILE A 103 -5.94 -8.97 -7.58
N ARG A 104 -7.08 -9.42 -8.11
CA ARG A 104 -7.83 -8.63 -9.10
C ARG A 104 -8.34 -7.30 -8.53
N PRO A 105 -8.97 -7.25 -7.34
CA PRO A 105 -9.36 -5.98 -6.72
C PRO A 105 -8.17 -5.00 -6.55
N LEU A 106 -7.01 -5.49 -6.09
CA LEU A 106 -5.82 -4.65 -5.92
C LEU A 106 -5.29 -4.13 -7.27
N ALA A 107 -5.28 -4.97 -8.31
CA ALA A 107 -4.85 -4.58 -9.64
C ALA A 107 -5.79 -3.55 -10.28
N GLU A 108 -7.11 -3.70 -10.10
CA GLU A 108 -8.10 -2.73 -10.58
C GLU A 108 -7.99 -1.39 -9.84
N LEU A 109 -7.75 -1.43 -8.52
CA LEU A 109 -7.51 -0.22 -7.74
C LEU A 109 -6.22 0.48 -8.19
N ALA A 110 -5.14 -0.28 -8.41
CA ALA A 110 -3.89 0.24 -8.95
C ALA A 110 -4.12 0.94 -10.30
N TRP A 111 -4.87 0.30 -11.20
CA TRP A 111 -5.21 0.87 -12.50
C TRP A 111 -6.04 2.16 -12.39
N SER A 112 -6.98 2.22 -11.44
CA SER A 112 -7.76 3.43 -11.20
C SER A 112 -6.90 4.64 -10.81
N TYR A 113 -5.87 4.42 -9.99
CA TYR A 113 -4.91 5.47 -9.62
C TYR A 113 -3.93 5.80 -10.76
N ALA A 114 -3.52 4.80 -11.55
CA ALA A 114 -2.69 5.02 -12.73
C ALA A 114 -3.39 5.96 -13.73
N ARG A 115 -4.70 5.76 -13.95
CA ARG A 115 -5.51 6.65 -14.79
C ARG A 115 -5.61 8.07 -14.23
N LYS A 116 -5.74 8.24 -12.92
CA LYS A 116 -5.71 9.57 -12.27
C LYS A 116 -4.36 10.26 -12.47
N ALA A 117 -3.28 9.48 -12.50
CA ALA A 117 -1.93 9.95 -12.77
C ALA A 117 -1.63 10.20 -14.27
N GLY A 118 -2.55 9.89 -15.19
CA GLY A 118 -2.44 10.21 -16.62
C GLY A 118 -2.03 9.06 -17.55
N ALA A 119 -2.21 7.80 -17.15
CA ALA A 119 -2.00 6.61 -18.00
C ALA A 119 -3.10 6.41 -19.07
#